data_AF-A0A535D8S3-F1
#
_entry.id   AF-A0A535D8S3-F1
#
_cell.length_a   1.000
_cell.length_b   1.000
_cell.length_c   1.000
_cell.angle_alpha   90.00
_cell.angle_beta   90.00
_cell.angle_gamma   90.00
#
_symmetry.space_group_name_H-M   'P 1'
#
loop_
_entity.id
_entity.type
_entity.pdbx_description
1 polymer ?
#
loop_
_entity_poly.entity_id
_entity_poly.type
_entity_poly.pdbx_seq_one_letter_code
_entity_poly.pdbx_strand_id
1 'polypeptide(L)'
;MRSLVLACVPALILWSIPASSADAATAPLDSEYFGESAFLNVVPGQSYEFTVFFGNTGSTPWVRNTSTQVNLAICREDKVTCNVFSPWASWNDGWLSTIAYATHVQDTVTPGAVATFKYRIRPPSTAACQIHHFNGDLVLAATLSPLHPQGYFQDATI
;
A
#
# COMPACT_ATOMS: atom_id res chain seq x y z
N MET A 1 3.10 -1.22 81.71
CA MET A 1 2.76 -2.02 80.50
C MET A 1 1.59 -1.31 79.83
N ARG A 2 1.83 -0.60 78.72
CA ARG A 2 0.85 0.28 78.03
C ARG A 2 0.54 -0.31 76.65
N SER A 3 -0.75 -0.29 76.32
CA SER A 3 -1.47 -1.06 75.30
C SER A 3 -1.00 -0.85 73.85
N LEU A 4 -0.99 -1.94 73.07
CA LEU A 4 -0.94 -1.89 71.60
C LEU A 4 -2.33 -1.55 71.04
N VAL A 5 -2.39 -0.55 70.18
CA VAL A 5 -3.58 -0.18 69.39
C VAL A 5 -3.53 -0.95 68.08
N LEU A 6 -4.53 -1.80 67.82
CA LEU A 6 -4.72 -2.50 66.56
C LEU A 6 -5.39 -1.53 65.56
N ALA A 7 -4.67 -1.13 64.50
CA ALA A 7 -5.23 -0.35 63.40
C ALA A 7 -5.90 -1.29 62.38
N CYS A 8 -7.21 -1.15 62.21
CA CYS A 8 -7.99 -1.83 61.18
C CYS A 8 -7.89 -1.05 59.86
N VAL A 9 -7.29 -1.64 58.83
CA VAL A 9 -7.21 -1.07 57.48
C VAL A 9 -8.35 -1.67 56.65
N PRO A 10 -9.32 -0.88 56.13
CA PRO A 10 -10.34 -1.40 55.24
C PRO A 10 -9.76 -1.63 53.84
N ALA A 11 -9.91 -2.84 53.32
CA ALA A 11 -9.55 -3.19 51.95
C ALA A 11 -10.59 -2.61 50.97
N LEU A 12 -10.17 -1.66 50.14
CA LEU A 12 -10.96 -1.19 48.99
C LEU A 12 -10.93 -2.24 47.88
N ILE A 13 -12.07 -2.85 47.59
CA ILE A 13 -12.26 -3.74 46.44
C ILE A 13 -12.58 -2.85 45.23
N LEU A 14 -11.60 -2.70 44.33
CA LEU A 14 -11.79 -2.09 43.02
C LEU A 14 -12.47 -3.10 42.10
N TRP A 15 -13.71 -2.84 41.69
CA TRP A 15 -14.34 -3.59 40.60
C TRP A 15 -13.67 -3.22 39.27
N SER A 16 -12.87 -4.14 38.73
CA SER A 16 -12.33 -4.05 37.38
C SER A 16 -13.48 -4.21 36.38
N ILE A 17 -13.87 -3.11 35.74
CA ILE A 17 -14.76 -3.15 34.57
C ILE A 17 -13.93 -3.77 33.43
N PRO A 18 -14.35 -4.88 32.80
CA PRO A 18 -13.66 -5.36 31.61
C PRO A 18 -13.80 -4.30 30.52
N ALA A 19 -12.69 -3.74 30.07
CA ALA A 19 -12.66 -2.96 28.84
C ALA A 19 -13.09 -3.90 27.71
N SER A 20 -14.31 -3.74 27.22
CA SER A 20 -14.73 -4.42 26.00
C SER A 20 -13.93 -3.77 24.88
N SER A 21 -12.92 -4.49 24.36
CA SER A 21 -12.29 -4.17 23.10
C SER A 21 -13.38 -4.26 22.04
N ALA A 22 -13.91 -3.12 21.61
CA ALA A 22 -14.66 -3.06 20.38
C ALA A 22 -13.68 -3.49 19.27
N ASP A 23 -13.92 -4.66 18.67
CA ASP A 23 -13.21 -5.05 17.45
C ASP A 23 -13.39 -3.89 16.46
N ALA A 24 -12.28 -3.27 16.07
CA ALA A 24 -12.31 -2.21 15.06
C ALA A 24 -12.91 -2.83 13.80
N ALA A 25 -14.06 -2.34 13.36
CA ALA A 25 -14.70 -2.84 12.16
C ALA A 25 -13.73 -2.71 10.98
N THR A 26 -13.46 -3.81 10.27
CA THR A 26 -12.62 -3.83 9.08
C THR A 26 -13.15 -2.83 8.05
N ALA A 27 -12.29 -1.94 7.55
CA ALA A 27 -12.70 -0.96 6.55
C ALA A 27 -13.24 -1.67 5.29
N PRO A 28 -14.24 -1.09 4.58
CA PRO A 28 -14.79 -1.72 3.37
C PRO A 28 -13.73 -2.01 2.30
N LEU A 29 -12.88 -1.03 2.03
CA LEU A 29 -11.73 -1.17 1.13
C LEU A 29 -10.48 -0.92 1.96
N ASP A 30 -9.58 -1.88 1.99
CA ASP A 30 -8.32 -1.82 2.75
C ASP A 30 -7.30 -2.71 2.06
N SER A 31 -6.02 -2.39 2.24
CA SER A 31 -4.92 -3.09 1.58
C SER A 31 -3.74 -3.33 2.50
N GLU A 32 -2.97 -4.38 2.20
CA GLU A 32 -1.69 -4.64 2.84
C GLU A 32 -0.64 -4.99 1.79
N TYR A 33 0.52 -4.36 1.85
CA TYR A 33 1.66 -4.67 1.01
C TYR A 33 2.15 -6.10 1.29
N PHE A 34 2.33 -6.89 0.23
CA PHE A 34 2.69 -8.32 0.35
C PHE A 34 4.09 -8.63 -0.19
N GLY A 35 4.59 -7.84 -1.14
CA GLY A 35 5.91 -8.05 -1.76
C GLY A 35 6.03 -7.43 -3.14
N GLU A 36 7.24 -7.38 -3.68
CA GLU A 36 7.48 -7.05 -5.09
C GLU A 36 8.51 -7.96 -5.77
N SER A 37 8.59 -7.87 -7.09
CA SER A 37 9.69 -8.44 -7.87
C SER A 37 11.03 -7.81 -7.50
N ALA A 38 12.12 -8.50 -7.84
CA ALA A 38 13.47 -7.94 -7.73
C ALA A 38 13.60 -6.60 -8.48
N PHE A 39 14.51 -5.76 -7.97
CA PHE A 39 14.97 -4.56 -8.67
C PHE A 39 15.73 -4.93 -9.95
N LEU A 40 15.74 -4.02 -10.91
CA LEU A 40 16.17 -4.32 -12.27
C LEU A 40 17.44 -3.56 -12.62
N ASN A 41 18.35 -4.24 -13.32
CA ASN A 41 19.39 -3.57 -14.12
C ASN A 41 18.84 -3.44 -15.54
N VAL A 42 18.79 -2.23 -16.07
CA VAL A 42 18.07 -1.89 -17.29
C VAL A 42 18.98 -1.20 -18.30
N VAL A 43 18.73 -1.44 -19.57
CA VAL A 43 19.44 -0.81 -20.68
C VAL A 43 18.50 0.14 -21.41
N PRO A 44 18.94 1.37 -21.72
CA PRO A 44 18.15 2.29 -22.51
C PRO A 44 17.60 1.70 -23.81
N GLY A 45 16.33 1.96 -24.09
CA GLY A 45 15.61 1.50 -25.27
C GLY A 45 14.97 0.11 -25.15
N GLN A 46 15.27 -0.66 -24.10
CA GLN A 46 14.66 -1.97 -23.82
C GLN A 46 13.48 -1.84 -22.85
N SER A 47 12.48 -2.70 -23.00
CA SER A 47 11.34 -2.75 -22.09
C SER A 47 11.55 -3.79 -20.99
N TYR A 48 11.16 -3.44 -19.77
CA TYR A 48 11.22 -4.30 -18.59
C TYR A 48 9.89 -4.27 -17.84
N GLU A 49 9.61 -5.31 -17.06
CA GLU A 49 8.38 -5.41 -16.26
C GLU A 49 8.72 -5.46 -14.78
N PHE A 50 8.03 -4.62 -14.02
CA PHE A 50 7.94 -4.71 -12.58
C PHE A 50 6.64 -5.39 -12.17
N THR A 51 6.68 -6.13 -11.06
CA THR A 51 5.48 -6.71 -10.43
C THR A 51 5.45 -6.37 -8.95
N VAL A 52 4.28 -6.01 -8.42
CA VAL A 52 4.04 -5.80 -6.99
C VAL A 52 2.74 -6.48 -6.56
N PHE A 53 2.69 -6.89 -5.29
CA PHE A 53 1.61 -7.66 -4.70
C PHE A 53 1.05 -6.95 -3.48
N PHE A 54 -0.28 -6.86 -3.40
CA PHE A 54 -1.00 -6.34 -2.24
C PHE A 54 -2.18 -7.26 -1.90
N GLY A 55 -2.38 -7.54 -0.62
CA GLY A 55 -3.55 -8.22 -0.10
C GLY A 55 -4.75 -7.29 0.02
N ASN A 56 -5.95 -7.78 -0.30
CA ASN A 56 -7.20 -7.13 0.06
C ASN A 56 -7.56 -7.51 1.51
N THR A 57 -7.27 -6.62 2.46
CA THR A 57 -7.61 -6.79 3.87
C THR A 57 -8.99 -6.22 4.21
N GLY A 58 -9.66 -5.59 3.24
CA GLY A 58 -10.99 -5.03 3.40
C GLY A 58 -12.11 -6.07 3.33
N SER A 59 -13.34 -5.63 3.58
CA SER A 59 -14.54 -6.48 3.46
C SER A 59 -15.20 -6.45 2.07
N THR A 60 -14.76 -5.58 1.17
CA THR A 60 -15.31 -5.40 -0.19
C THR A 60 -14.34 -5.92 -1.25
N PRO A 61 -14.79 -6.70 -2.24
CA PRO A 61 -13.95 -7.13 -3.34
C PRO A 61 -13.52 -5.96 -4.24
N TRP A 62 -12.28 -5.99 -4.71
CA TRP A 62 -11.81 -5.08 -5.75
C TRP A 62 -12.19 -5.67 -7.10
N VAL A 63 -13.01 -4.96 -7.89
CA VAL A 63 -13.51 -5.46 -9.17
C VAL A 63 -13.11 -4.49 -10.27
N ARG A 64 -12.44 -4.99 -11.31
CA ARG A 64 -11.94 -4.16 -12.41
C ARG A 64 -13.11 -3.56 -13.19
N ASN A 65 -12.93 -2.33 -13.66
CA ASN A 65 -13.90 -1.54 -14.43
C ASN A 65 -15.19 -1.26 -13.66
N THR A 66 -15.12 -1.21 -12.32
CA THR A 66 -16.23 -0.85 -11.45
C THR A 66 -15.83 0.25 -10.46
N SER A 67 -16.78 0.68 -9.62
CA SER A 67 -16.52 1.65 -8.56
C SER A 67 -15.56 1.15 -7.47
N THR A 68 -15.27 -0.17 -7.40
CA THR A 68 -14.33 -0.74 -6.41
C THR A 68 -12.98 -1.10 -7.02
N GLN A 69 -12.69 -0.72 -8.27
CA GLN A 69 -11.37 -0.95 -8.86
C GLN A 69 -10.29 -0.23 -8.06
N VAL A 70 -9.20 -0.94 -7.78
CA VAL A 70 -8.01 -0.39 -7.12
C VAL A 70 -6.89 -0.24 -8.15
N ASN A 71 -6.18 0.88 -8.07
CA ASN A 71 -5.04 1.20 -8.93
C ASN A 71 -3.77 1.33 -8.10
N LEU A 72 -2.66 0.95 -8.71
CA LEU A 72 -1.32 1.25 -8.25
C LEU A 72 -0.99 2.69 -8.66
N ALA A 73 -1.16 3.63 -7.74
CA ALA A 73 -0.88 5.03 -7.98
C ALA A 73 0.62 5.31 -7.94
N ILE A 74 0.99 6.40 -8.61
CA ILE A 74 2.33 6.96 -8.56
C ILE A 74 2.39 7.92 -7.38
N CYS A 75 3.41 7.78 -6.54
CA CYS A 75 3.56 8.57 -5.32
C CYS A 75 4.89 9.33 -5.30
N ARG A 76 4.99 10.32 -4.41
CA ARG A 76 6.23 11.04 -4.14
C ARG A 76 7.24 10.13 -3.43
N GLU A 77 8.41 10.68 -3.14
CA GLU A 77 9.49 9.99 -2.43
C GLU A 77 9.10 9.53 -1.01
N ASP A 78 8.11 10.16 -0.39
CA ASP A 78 7.52 9.71 0.88
C ASP A 78 6.68 8.43 0.75
N LYS A 79 6.48 7.95 -0.49
CA LYS A 79 5.76 6.72 -0.89
C LYS A 79 4.26 6.73 -0.61
N VAL A 80 3.75 7.68 0.16
CA VAL A 80 2.34 7.74 0.60
C VAL A 80 1.58 8.93 0.04
N THR A 81 2.27 9.97 -0.46
CA THR A 81 1.63 11.09 -1.16
C THR A 81 1.44 10.73 -2.64
N CYS A 82 0.28 10.17 -2.95
CA CYS A 82 -0.04 9.55 -4.24
C CYS A 82 -0.86 10.43 -5.20
N ASN A 83 -1.12 9.90 -6.40
CA ASN A 83 -1.82 10.56 -7.51
C ASN A 83 -1.04 11.75 -8.09
N VAL A 84 0.29 11.65 -8.10
CA VAL A 84 1.17 12.67 -8.68
C VAL A 84 1.64 12.25 -10.07
N PHE A 85 2.01 13.23 -10.90
CA PHE A 85 2.69 12.93 -12.16
C PHE A 85 4.02 12.24 -11.89
N SER A 86 4.33 11.20 -12.67
CA SER A 86 5.60 10.51 -12.54
C SER A 86 6.79 11.42 -12.86
N PRO A 87 7.86 11.42 -12.04
CA PRO A 87 9.13 12.03 -12.42
C PRO A 87 9.78 11.31 -13.62
N TRP A 88 9.35 10.07 -13.90
CA TRP A 88 9.86 9.22 -14.98
C TRP A 88 8.85 9.03 -16.10
N ALA A 89 8.03 10.05 -16.40
CA ALA A 89 6.98 9.94 -17.43
C ALA A 89 7.49 9.49 -18.82
N SER A 90 8.75 9.82 -19.17
CA SER A 90 9.39 9.35 -20.41
C SER A 90 9.74 7.86 -20.43
N TRP A 91 9.66 7.17 -19.29
CA TRP A 91 9.89 5.73 -19.16
C TRP A 91 8.59 4.91 -19.30
N ASN A 92 7.44 5.58 -19.44
CA ASN A 92 6.14 4.93 -19.56
C ASN A 92 6.11 3.98 -20.78
N ASP A 93 5.89 2.68 -20.52
CA ASP A 93 5.70 1.63 -21.53
C ASP A 93 4.31 0.96 -21.37
N GLY A 94 3.26 1.77 -21.37
CA GLY A 94 1.87 1.30 -21.28
C GLY A 94 1.27 1.38 -19.86
N TRP A 95 1.68 2.38 -19.08
CA TRP A 95 1.06 2.66 -17.79
C TRP A 95 -0.42 3.03 -17.96
N LEU A 96 -1.20 2.75 -16.91
CA LEU A 96 -2.64 3.03 -16.89
C LEU A 96 -2.95 4.51 -17.14
N SER A 97 -2.13 5.43 -16.59
CA SER A 97 -2.21 6.86 -16.86
C SER A 97 -0.89 7.55 -16.49
N THR A 98 -0.87 8.89 -16.51
CA THR A 98 0.29 9.68 -16.05
C THR A 98 0.44 9.72 -14.53
N ILE A 99 -0.55 9.23 -13.77
CA ILE A 99 -0.59 9.23 -12.29
C ILE A 99 -0.79 7.84 -11.69
N ALA A 100 -0.94 6.81 -12.52
CA ALA A 100 -1.11 5.43 -12.09
C ALA A 100 -0.36 4.47 -13.01
N TYR A 101 0.40 3.56 -12.42
CA TYR A 101 1.18 2.56 -13.16
C TYR A 101 0.27 1.48 -13.77
N ALA A 102 -0.63 0.91 -12.97
CA ALA A 102 -1.45 -0.24 -13.37
C ALA A 102 -2.72 -0.37 -12.51
N THR A 103 -3.63 -1.25 -12.92
CA THR A 103 -4.65 -1.85 -12.05
C THR A 103 -4.31 -3.33 -11.80
N HIS A 104 -5.04 -3.98 -10.91
CA HIS A 104 -4.82 -5.39 -10.58
C HIS A 104 -5.07 -6.30 -11.80
N VAL A 105 -4.29 -7.38 -11.94
CA VAL A 105 -4.33 -8.35 -13.05
C VAL A 105 -5.52 -9.31 -12.97
N GLN A 106 -6.05 -9.53 -11.77
CA GLN A 106 -7.29 -10.29 -11.55
C GLN A 106 -8.51 -9.48 -12.04
N ASP A 107 -9.60 -10.14 -12.41
CA ASP A 107 -10.88 -9.46 -12.64
C ASP A 107 -11.55 -9.06 -11.32
N THR A 108 -11.39 -9.92 -10.30
CA THR A 108 -11.89 -9.72 -8.94
C THR A 108 -10.84 -10.15 -7.93
N VAL A 109 -10.60 -9.32 -6.92
CA VAL A 109 -9.76 -9.63 -5.75
C VAL A 109 -10.67 -9.66 -4.52
N THR A 110 -11.06 -10.85 -4.08
CA THR A 110 -11.91 -11.03 -2.91
C THR A 110 -11.19 -10.65 -1.62
N PRO A 111 -11.92 -10.34 -0.53
CA PRO A 111 -11.32 -10.24 0.80
C PRO A 111 -10.40 -11.42 1.12
N GLY A 112 -9.21 -11.14 1.65
CA GLY A 112 -8.16 -12.12 1.95
C GLY A 112 -7.33 -12.59 0.75
N ALA A 113 -7.65 -12.20 -0.48
CA ALA A 113 -6.87 -12.54 -1.67
C ALA A 113 -5.75 -11.53 -1.93
N VAL A 114 -4.70 -11.98 -2.62
CA VAL A 114 -3.59 -11.13 -3.08
C VAL A 114 -3.80 -10.70 -4.52
N ALA A 115 -3.77 -9.39 -4.76
CA ALA A 115 -3.77 -8.77 -6.06
C ALA A 115 -2.35 -8.70 -6.63
N THR A 116 -2.24 -8.79 -7.96
CA THR A 116 -0.99 -8.60 -8.68
C THR A 116 -1.11 -7.35 -9.54
N PHE A 117 -0.14 -6.46 -9.47
CA PHE A 117 -0.04 -5.28 -10.33
C PHE A 117 1.24 -5.40 -11.17
N LYS A 118 1.12 -5.16 -12.47
CA LYS A 118 2.22 -5.24 -13.42
C LYS A 118 2.31 -3.96 -14.22
N TYR A 119 3.48 -3.35 -14.27
CA TYR A 119 3.73 -2.19 -15.10
C TYR A 119 5.10 -2.30 -15.76
N ARG A 120 5.21 -1.74 -16.95
CA ARG A 120 6.43 -1.82 -17.75
C ARG A 120 7.12 -0.48 -17.79
N ILE A 121 8.44 -0.52 -17.85
CA ILE A 121 9.28 0.65 -18.04
C ILE A 121 10.14 0.47 -19.29
N ARG A 122 10.39 1.56 -19.99
CA ARG A 122 11.34 1.61 -21.11
C ARG A 122 12.24 2.83 -20.95
N PRO A 123 13.46 2.68 -20.40
CA PRO A 123 14.33 3.82 -20.18
C PRO A 123 14.66 4.50 -21.52
N PRO A 124 14.53 5.83 -21.64
CA PRO A 124 14.89 6.53 -22.87
C PRO A 124 16.41 6.51 -23.07
N SER A 125 16.87 6.70 -24.32
CA SER A 125 18.30 6.76 -24.66
C SER A 125 19.07 7.87 -23.94
N THR A 126 18.37 8.86 -23.39
CA THR A 126 18.94 9.99 -22.63
C THR A 126 18.92 9.78 -21.12
N ALA A 127 18.53 8.58 -20.64
CA ALA A 127 18.48 8.30 -19.22
C ALA A 127 19.88 8.28 -18.61
N ALA A 128 20.02 8.88 -17.42
CA ALA A 128 21.28 8.94 -16.72
C ALA A 128 21.65 7.58 -16.10
N CYS A 129 22.96 7.29 -16.07
CA CYS A 129 23.56 6.12 -15.41
C CYS A 129 23.52 6.32 -13.88
N GLN A 130 22.40 5.91 -13.27
CA GLN A 130 22.11 6.01 -11.85
C GLN A 130 20.93 5.09 -11.49
N ILE A 131 20.54 5.07 -10.22
CA ILE A 131 19.33 4.41 -9.74
C ILE A 131 18.13 5.35 -9.95
N HIS A 132 17.05 4.82 -10.51
CA HIS A 132 15.78 5.52 -10.69
C HIS A 132 14.70 4.84 -9.84
N HIS A 133 14.13 5.59 -8.89
CA HIS A 133 13.14 5.10 -7.94
C HIS A 133 11.70 5.28 -8.44
N PHE A 134 10.92 4.21 -8.43
CA PHE A 134 9.50 4.19 -8.79
C PHE A 134 8.69 3.95 -7.52
N ASN A 135 8.14 5.02 -6.95
CA ASN A 135 7.34 4.96 -5.73
C ASN A 135 5.85 4.83 -6.05
N GLY A 136 5.12 4.10 -5.23
CA GLY A 136 3.67 3.95 -5.39
C GLY A 136 2.96 3.43 -4.15
N ASP A 137 1.63 3.41 -4.22
CA ASP A 137 0.73 2.82 -3.24
C ASP A 137 -0.68 2.63 -3.85
N LEU A 138 -1.60 2.01 -3.12
CA LEU A 138 -2.94 1.71 -3.60
C LEU A 138 -3.95 2.82 -3.32
N VAL A 139 -4.69 3.17 -4.38
CA VAL A 139 -5.81 4.11 -4.33
C VAL A 139 -7.06 3.50 -4.96
N LEU A 140 -8.22 3.96 -4.50
CA LEU A 140 -9.49 3.68 -5.15
C LEU A 140 -9.55 4.44 -6.47
N ALA A 141 -9.72 3.74 -7.60
CA ALA A 141 -9.68 4.35 -8.93
C ALA A 141 -10.73 5.46 -9.12
N ALA A 142 -11.91 5.28 -8.51
CA ALA A 142 -13.04 6.20 -8.69
C ALA A 142 -12.86 7.54 -7.97
N THR A 143 -12.18 7.56 -6.81
CA THR A 143 -12.07 8.76 -5.96
C THR A 143 -10.64 9.22 -5.73
N LEU A 144 -9.66 8.43 -6.18
CA LEU A 144 -8.24 8.62 -5.91
C LEU A 144 -7.86 8.59 -4.43
N SER A 145 -8.78 8.16 -3.57
CA SER A 145 -8.55 8.06 -2.13
C SER A 145 -7.59 6.91 -1.83
N PRO A 146 -6.58 7.09 -0.98
CA PRO A 146 -5.74 5.99 -0.54
C PRO A 146 -6.56 4.95 0.21
N LEU A 147 -6.19 3.68 0.07
CA LEU A 147 -6.79 2.59 0.87
C LEU A 147 -6.13 2.56 2.24
N HIS A 148 -4.85 2.17 2.28
CA HIS A 148 -4.04 2.07 3.48
C HIS A 148 -2.63 2.55 3.16
N PRO A 149 -2.26 3.79 3.50
CA PRO A 149 -0.94 4.31 3.19
C PRO A 149 0.16 3.49 3.89
N GLN A 150 0.93 2.75 3.10
CA GLN A 150 2.09 1.96 3.54
C GLN A 150 3.31 2.29 2.67
N GLY A 151 3.06 2.57 1.39
CA GLY A 151 4.05 2.84 0.37
C GLY A 151 4.82 1.59 -0.07
N TYR A 152 5.20 1.56 -1.34
CA TYR A 152 6.21 0.65 -1.87
C TYR A 152 7.14 1.41 -2.83
N PHE A 153 8.26 0.80 -3.18
CA PHE A 153 9.13 1.32 -4.24
C PHE A 153 9.83 0.21 -5.00
N GLN A 154 10.24 0.52 -6.22
CA GLN A 154 11.10 -0.33 -7.04
C GLN A 154 12.20 0.48 -7.72
N ASP A 155 13.36 -0.17 -7.88
CA ASP A 155 14.54 0.46 -8.45
C ASP A 155 14.88 -0.10 -9.82
N ALA A 156 15.18 0.82 -10.74
CA ALA A 156 15.80 0.51 -12.01
C ALA A 156 17.18 1.18 -12.07
N THR A 157 18.23 0.36 -12.19
CA THR A 157 19.62 0.81 -12.31
C THR A 157 20.05 0.75 -13.77
N ILE A 158 20.55 1.86 -14.30
CA ILE A 158 21.24 1.93 -15.60
C ILE A 158 22.74 1.80 -15.38
#